data_AF-A0A952NW41-F1
#
_entry.id   AF-A0A952NW41-F1
#
_cell.length_a   1.000
_cell.length_b   1.000
_cell.length_c   1.000
_cell.angle_alpha   90.00
_cell.angle_beta   90.00
_cell.angle_gamma   90.00
#
_symmetry.space_group_name_H-M   'P 1'
#
loop_
_entity.id
_entity.type
_entity.pdbx_description
1 polymer ?
#
loop_
_entity_poly.entity_id
_entity_poly.type
_entity_poly.pdbx_seq_one_letter_code
_entity_poly.pdbx_strand_id
1 'polypeptide(L)'
;MSITLSKGVKKPETGDRDFWNDLEDNAQLQNDHNHDGVNSEKISPGDLDKTVQDIAQVSWVAVSGEPGTYKQTITVPAGHTLANVQMKFFVNGGGEDGFEVHPTIRKASSTTFDIFINDNSVALKAVYG
;
A
#
# COMPACT_ATOMS: atom_id res chain seq x y z
N MET A 1 -43.26 9.87 -12.56
CA MET A 1 -42.35 9.14 -13.49
C MET A 1 -40.93 9.22 -12.95
N SER A 2 -40.20 8.10 -12.80
CA SER A 2 -38.84 8.12 -12.25
C SER A 2 -37.84 8.76 -13.21
N ILE A 3 -36.94 9.61 -12.71
CA ILE A 3 -35.83 10.19 -13.49
C ILE A 3 -34.63 9.24 -13.42
N THR A 4 -33.97 8.98 -14.54
CA THR A 4 -32.70 8.26 -14.56
C THR A 4 -31.56 9.26 -14.37
N LEU A 5 -30.73 9.06 -13.35
CA LEU A 5 -29.57 9.88 -13.05
C LEU A 5 -28.40 9.59 -14.02
N SER A 6 -27.39 10.45 -14.03
CA SER A 6 -26.23 10.35 -14.94
C SER A 6 -25.46 9.03 -14.87
N LYS A 7 -25.47 8.35 -13.71
CA LYS A 7 -24.86 7.03 -13.51
C LYS A 7 -25.83 5.85 -13.70
N GLY A 8 -26.99 6.07 -14.31
CA GLY A 8 -27.97 5.03 -14.64
C GLY A 8 -28.90 4.60 -13.50
N VAL A 9 -28.78 5.21 -12.32
CA VAL A 9 -29.66 4.95 -11.18
C VAL A 9 -31.04 5.56 -11.43
N LYS A 10 -32.11 4.79 -11.24
CA LYS A 10 -33.48 5.32 -11.30
C LYS A 10 -33.85 5.91 -9.94
N LYS A 11 -34.07 7.22 -9.94
CA LYS A 11 -34.47 7.98 -8.76
C LYS A 11 -35.99 7.86 -8.56
N PRO A 12 -36.48 7.50 -7.35
CA PRO A 12 -37.90 7.60 -7.00
C PRO A 12 -38.44 9.02 -7.23
N GLU A 13 -39.75 9.15 -7.41
CA GLU A 13 -40.38 10.46 -7.61
C GLU A 13 -40.46 11.22 -6.28
N THR A 14 -40.10 12.50 -6.27
CA THR A 14 -40.10 13.32 -5.06
C THR A 14 -41.49 13.41 -4.46
N GLY A 15 -41.63 13.08 -3.16
CA GLY A 15 -42.90 13.09 -2.44
C GLY A 15 -43.63 11.75 -2.36
N ASP A 16 -43.01 10.66 -2.81
CA ASP A 16 -43.47 9.29 -2.47
C ASP A 16 -43.21 9.00 -0.98
N ARG A 17 -44.00 8.11 -0.36
CA ARG A 17 -44.02 7.82 1.12
C ARG A 17 -42.65 7.95 1.81
N ASP A 18 -42.60 8.47 3.04
CA ASP A 18 -41.39 8.84 3.82
C ASP A 18 -40.09 8.00 3.63
N PHE A 19 -40.16 6.67 3.48
CA PHE A 19 -38.99 5.81 3.16
C PHE A 19 -38.28 6.20 1.84
N TRP A 20 -39.04 6.68 0.85
CA TRP A 20 -38.54 6.97 -0.48
C TRP A 20 -37.71 8.24 -0.52
N ASN A 21 -37.90 9.17 0.41
CA ASN A 21 -37.06 10.37 0.53
C ASN A 21 -35.62 9.99 0.91
N ASP A 22 -35.45 9.10 1.89
CA ASP A 22 -34.11 8.62 2.27
C ASP A 22 -33.44 7.83 1.14
N LEU A 23 -34.23 7.08 0.36
CA LEU A 23 -33.71 6.37 -0.81
C LEU A 23 -33.37 7.33 -1.96
N GLU A 24 -34.15 8.40 -2.12
CA GLU A 24 -33.93 9.47 -3.07
C GLU A 24 -32.60 10.19 -2.79
N ASP A 25 -32.36 10.53 -1.52
CA ASP A 25 -31.13 11.19 -1.07
C ASP A 25 -29.91 10.28 -1.21
N ASN A 26 -30.04 9.01 -0.84
CA ASN A 26 -28.95 8.03 -1.04
C ASN A 26 -28.63 7.80 -2.52
N ALA A 27 -29.65 7.74 -3.38
CA ALA A 27 -29.46 7.61 -4.83
C ALA A 27 -28.76 8.84 -5.42
N GLN A 28 -29.11 10.04 -4.94
CA GLN A 28 -28.48 11.29 -5.35
C GLN A 28 -27.04 11.37 -4.85
N LEU A 29 -26.77 11.00 -3.59
CA LEU A 29 -25.41 10.97 -3.02
C LEU A 29 -24.49 10.03 -3.80
N GLN A 30 -24.96 8.84 -4.16
CA GLN A 30 -24.21 7.92 -5.02
C GLN A 30 -24.05 8.44 -6.45
N ASN A 31 -24.98 9.24 -6.96
CA ASN A 31 -24.82 9.82 -8.28
C ASN A 31 -23.84 11.00 -8.29
N ASP A 32 -23.87 11.83 -7.26
CA ASP A 32 -23.16 13.12 -7.21
C ASP A 32 -21.73 12.99 -6.69
N HIS A 33 -21.34 11.80 -6.21
CA HIS A 33 -19.95 11.58 -5.86
C HIS A 33 -19.04 11.61 -7.10
N ASN A 34 -17.86 12.16 -6.93
CA ASN A 34 -16.77 12.11 -7.88
C ASN A 34 -15.56 11.47 -7.17
N HIS A 35 -14.80 10.64 -7.90
CA HIS A 35 -13.59 10.01 -7.37
C HIS A 35 -12.41 11.00 -7.38
N ASP A 36 -12.65 12.25 -6.97
CA ASP A 36 -11.66 13.33 -6.92
C ASP A 36 -11.16 13.60 -5.48
N GLY A 37 -11.75 12.91 -4.50
CA GLY A 37 -11.42 13.06 -3.08
C GLY A 37 -12.04 14.28 -2.40
N VAL A 38 -13.08 14.91 -2.98
CA VAL A 38 -13.83 16.03 -2.38
C VAL A 38 -15.11 15.56 -1.68
N ASN A 39 -15.81 14.57 -2.24
CA ASN A 39 -17.05 14.01 -1.66
C ASN A 39 -17.04 12.48 -1.51
N SER A 40 -15.91 11.84 -1.80
CA SER A 40 -15.61 10.44 -1.49
C SER A 40 -14.42 10.40 -0.53
N GLU A 41 -14.31 9.38 0.33
CA GLU A 41 -13.10 9.19 1.13
C GLU A 41 -11.90 9.02 0.19
N LYS A 42 -10.96 9.95 0.28
CA LYS A 42 -9.82 10.04 -0.64
C LYS A 42 -8.88 8.86 -0.37
N ILE A 43 -8.80 7.92 -1.31
CA ILE A 43 -7.70 6.94 -1.32
C ILE A 43 -6.41 7.73 -1.54
N SER A 44 -5.43 7.56 -0.65
CA SER A 44 -4.14 8.23 -0.85
C SER A 44 -3.52 7.68 -2.12
N PRO A 45 -2.97 8.51 -3.02
CA PRO A 45 -2.20 8.01 -4.16
C PRO A 45 -1.06 7.07 -3.74
N GLY A 46 -0.52 7.24 -2.53
CA GLY A 46 0.49 6.33 -1.95
C GLY A 46 -0.03 4.93 -1.62
N ASP A 47 -1.36 4.74 -1.52
CA ASP A 47 -2.00 3.44 -1.34
C ASP A 47 -2.28 2.74 -2.70
N LEU A 48 -2.12 3.45 -3.82
CA LEU A 48 -2.31 2.92 -5.18
C LEU A 48 -0.98 2.59 -5.84
N ASP A 49 0.05 3.39 -5.59
CA ASP A 49 1.36 3.25 -6.20
C ASP A 49 2.37 2.61 -5.24
N LYS A 50 2.74 1.36 -5.54
CA LYS A 50 3.84 0.68 -4.84
C LYS A 50 5.18 1.26 -5.26
N THR A 51 6.05 1.51 -4.29
CA THR A 51 7.47 1.80 -4.56
C THR A 51 8.28 0.51 -4.44
N VAL A 52 9.18 0.25 -5.38
CA VAL A 52 10.05 -0.94 -5.36
C VAL A 52 11.52 -0.52 -5.26
N GLN A 53 12.28 -1.18 -4.41
CA GLN A 53 13.72 -0.96 -4.23
C GLN A 53 14.48 -2.29 -4.32
N ASP A 54 15.54 -2.32 -5.11
CA ASP A 54 16.47 -3.45 -5.15
C ASP A 54 17.47 -3.37 -4.00
N ILE A 55 17.67 -4.50 -3.31
CA ILE A 55 18.67 -4.71 -2.27
C ILE A 55 19.69 -5.71 -2.82
N ALA A 56 20.87 -5.21 -3.19
CA ALA A 56 21.89 -6.00 -3.86
C ALA A 56 22.58 -6.99 -2.92
N GLN A 57 22.87 -8.19 -3.42
CA GLN A 57 23.58 -9.26 -2.70
C GLN A 57 24.98 -8.87 -2.19
N VAL A 58 25.62 -7.87 -2.80
CA VAL A 58 27.02 -7.52 -2.49
C VAL A 58 27.20 -6.66 -1.24
N SER A 59 26.10 -6.23 -0.62
CA SER A 59 26.10 -5.25 0.47
C SER A 59 25.82 -5.85 1.86
N TRP A 60 25.73 -7.18 1.96
CA TRP A 60 25.50 -7.88 3.21
C TRP A 60 26.75 -7.90 4.09
N VAL A 61 26.64 -7.40 5.31
CA VAL A 61 27.73 -7.36 6.30
C VAL A 61 27.47 -8.39 7.40
N ALA A 62 28.45 -9.24 7.70
CA ALA A 62 28.34 -10.23 8.78
C ALA A 62 28.14 -9.54 10.15
N VAL A 63 27.23 -10.07 10.96
CA VAL A 63 26.97 -9.56 12.31
C VAL A 63 27.98 -10.16 13.29
N SER A 64 28.73 -9.30 13.98
CA SER A 64 29.73 -9.73 14.96
C SER A 64 29.06 -10.49 16.11
N GLY A 65 29.56 -11.68 16.41
CA GLY A 65 29.01 -12.54 17.48
C GLY A 65 27.79 -13.37 17.08
N GLU A 66 27.30 -13.25 15.84
CA GLU A 66 26.14 -14.00 15.33
C GLU A 66 26.51 -14.74 14.03
N PRO A 67 27.17 -15.92 14.12
CA PRO A 67 27.57 -16.69 12.95
C PRO A 67 26.39 -17.01 12.02
N GLY A 68 26.59 -16.81 10.71
CA GLY A 68 25.57 -17.06 9.71
C GLY A 68 24.47 -15.99 9.66
N THR A 69 24.59 -14.89 10.40
CA THR A 69 23.68 -13.75 10.30
C THR A 69 24.37 -12.58 9.61
N TYR A 70 23.68 -12.00 8.63
CA TYR A 70 24.14 -10.86 7.85
C TYR A 70 23.13 -9.75 7.94
N LYS A 71 23.60 -8.50 7.86
CA LYS A 71 22.74 -7.33 7.86
C LYS A 71 23.09 -6.32 6.78
N GLN A 72 22.10 -5.53 6.41
CA GLN A 72 22.29 -4.34 5.59
C GLN A 72 21.40 -3.22 6.13
N THR A 73 21.92 -1.99 6.16
CA THR A 73 21.12 -0.81 6.48
C THR A 73 20.50 -0.25 5.21
N ILE A 74 19.18 -0.10 5.19
CA ILE A 74 18.39 0.35 4.05
C ILE A 74 17.74 1.69 4.37
N THR A 75 17.82 2.62 3.43
CA THR A 75 17.06 3.87 3.45
C THR A 75 15.72 3.64 2.76
N VAL A 76 14.65 3.95 3.50
CA VAL A 76 13.28 3.95 3.01
C VAL A 76 13.15 4.99 1.89
N PRO A 77 12.49 4.67 0.75
CA PRO A 77 12.29 5.62 -0.34
C PRO A 77 11.56 6.89 0.08
N ALA A 78 11.78 7.99 -0.66
CA ALA A 78 11.10 9.25 -0.41
C ALA A 78 9.57 9.09 -0.45
N GLY A 79 8.86 9.77 0.44
CA GLY A 79 7.40 9.64 0.61
C GLY A 79 6.98 8.62 1.67
N HIS A 80 7.89 7.75 2.10
CA HIS A 80 7.62 6.71 3.10
C HIS A 80 8.43 6.92 4.39
N THR A 81 7.88 6.45 5.50
CA THR A 81 8.54 6.34 6.81
C THR A 81 8.16 5.01 7.43
N LEU A 82 8.95 4.50 8.37
CA LEU A 82 8.60 3.27 9.09
C LEU A 82 7.36 3.39 9.98
N ALA A 83 6.74 4.58 10.08
CA ALA A 83 5.48 4.78 10.79
C ALA A 83 4.24 4.69 9.88
N ASN A 84 4.40 4.80 8.56
CA ASN A 84 3.29 4.94 7.62
C ASN A 84 3.45 4.05 6.36
N VAL A 85 4.23 2.97 6.44
CA VAL A 85 4.50 2.09 5.30
C VAL A 85 4.31 0.63 5.68
N GLN A 86 3.75 -0.18 4.78
CA GLN A 86 3.88 -1.63 4.84
C GLN A 86 4.99 -2.06 3.89
N MET A 87 5.78 -3.04 4.32
CA MET A 87 6.92 -3.54 3.54
C MET A 87 6.77 -5.04 3.31
N LYS A 88 7.00 -5.45 2.07
CA LYS A 88 7.17 -6.85 1.70
C LYS A 88 8.52 -7.06 1.05
N PHE A 89 9.10 -8.23 1.28
CA PHE A 89 10.42 -8.58 0.76
C PHE A 89 10.33 -9.83 -0.10
N PHE A 90 10.99 -9.82 -1.24
CA PHE A 90 11.01 -10.92 -2.19
C PHE A 90 12.44 -11.26 -2.56
N VAL A 91 12.78 -12.54 -2.73
CA VAL A 91 14.10 -12.92 -3.27
C VAL A 91 14.12 -12.60 -4.77
N ASN A 92 15.18 -11.90 -5.19
CA ASN A 92 15.36 -11.46 -6.57
C ASN A 92 15.56 -12.67 -7.50
N GLY A 93 14.87 -12.67 -8.64
CA GLY A 93 14.68 -13.86 -9.48
C GLY A 93 13.24 -14.06 -9.96
N GLY A 94 12.29 -13.25 -9.44
CA GLY A 94 10.90 -13.26 -9.90
C GLY A 94 10.13 -11.92 -9.81
N GLY A 95 10.75 -10.76 -9.55
CA GLY A 95 9.96 -9.50 -9.47
C GLY A 95 8.89 -9.52 -8.34
N GLU A 96 7.68 -8.99 -8.58
CA GLU A 96 6.50 -9.20 -7.70
C GLU A 96 6.00 -10.66 -7.69
N ASP A 97 6.50 -11.49 -8.61
CA ASP A 97 6.23 -12.94 -8.73
C ASP A 97 7.34 -13.78 -8.04
N GLY A 98 8.26 -13.13 -7.33
CA GLY A 98 9.28 -13.79 -6.54
C GLY A 98 8.69 -14.48 -5.30
N PHE A 99 9.51 -15.27 -4.61
CA PHE A 99 9.10 -15.84 -3.33
C PHE A 99 9.19 -14.78 -2.25
N GLU A 100 8.05 -14.50 -1.61
CA GLU A 100 8.00 -13.64 -0.44
C GLU A 100 8.83 -14.27 0.69
N VAL A 101 9.63 -13.43 1.34
CA VAL A 101 10.44 -13.79 2.50
C VAL A 101 10.15 -12.85 3.65
N HIS A 102 10.34 -13.35 4.86
CA HIS A 102 10.07 -12.62 6.10
C HIS A 102 11.38 -12.43 6.86
N PRO A 103 12.26 -11.51 6.40
CA PRO A 103 13.50 -11.22 7.11
C PRO A 103 13.18 -10.52 8.44
N THR A 104 14.14 -10.57 9.36
CA THR A 104 14.03 -9.75 10.58
C THR A 104 14.41 -8.31 10.22
N ILE A 105 13.62 -7.36 10.68
CA ILE A 105 13.89 -5.92 10.51
C ILE A 105 14.02 -5.24 11.87
N ARG A 106 14.98 -4.32 11.98
CA ARG A 106 15.16 -3.46 13.15
C ARG A 106 15.18 -2.01 12.71
N LYS A 107 14.27 -1.22 13.26
CA LYS A 107 14.25 0.23 13.06
C LYS A 107 15.55 0.86 13.53
N ALA A 108 16.21 1.62 12.66
CA ALA A 108 17.39 2.42 12.99
C ALA A 108 17.03 3.91 13.15
N SER A 109 16.14 4.43 12.28
CA SER A 109 15.57 5.78 12.38
C SER A 109 14.13 5.82 11.83
N SER A 110 13.53 6.98 11.61
CA SER A 110 12.22 7.07 10.93
C SER A 110 12.28 6.69 9.44
N THR A 111 13.45 6.80 8.81
CA THR A 111 13.66 6.58 7.37
C THR A 111 14.73 5.53 7.07
N THR A 112 15.24 4.83 8.09
CA THR A 112 16.22 3.75 7.90
C THR A 112 15.94 2.56 8.80
N PHE A 113 16.22 1.36 8.29
CA PHE A 113 16.14 0.10 9.04
C PHE A 113 17.33 -0.81 8.71
N ASP A 114 17.70 -1.65 9.66
CA ASP A 114 18.57 -2.80 9.42
C ASP A 114 17.69 -4.01 9.06
N ILE A 115 18.02 -4.66 7.95
CA ILE A 115 17.45 -5.95 7.55
C ILE A 115 18.46 -7.06 7.86
N PHE A 116 17.99 -8.19 8.39
CA PHE A 116 18.81 -9.33 8.78
C PHE A 116 18.39 -10.59 8.02
N ILE A 117 19.36 -11.32 7.48
CA ILE A 117 19.17 -12.57 6.75
C ILE A 117 20.26 -13.59 7.10
N ASN A 118 20.04 -14.84 6.71
CA ASN A 118 20.97 -15.95 6.95
C ASN A 118 21.80 -16.38 5.72
N ASP A 119 21.57 -15.77 4.56
CA ASP A 119 22.24 -16.10 3.30
C ASP A 119 22.70 -14.82 2.60
N ASN A 120 24.01 -14.53 2.58
CA ASN A 120 24.55 -13.33 1.95
C ASN A 120 24.68 -13.42 0.43
N SER A 121 24.23 -14.51 -0.20
CA SER A 121 24.24 -14.67 -1.65
C SER A 121 22.95 -14.23 -2.33
N VAL A 122 21.89 -13.91 -1.57
CA VAL A 122 20.62 -13.48 -2.15
C VAL A 122 20.56 -11.96 -2.34
N ALA A 123 19.99 -11.54 -3.46
CA ALA A 123 19.47 -10.20 -3.62
C ALA A 123 17.98 -10.18 -3.25
N LEU A 124 17.49 -9.07 -2.69
CA LEU A 124 16.08 -8.90 -2.33
C LEU A 124 15.46 -7.74 -3.10
N LYS A 125 14.14 -7.76 -3.25
CA LYS A 125 13.30 -6.64 -3.64
C LYS A 125 12.43 -6.25 -2.45
N ALA A 126 12.50 -4.98 -2.04
CA ALA A 126 11.60 -4.39 -1.06
C ALA A 126 10.48 -3.66 -1.79
N VAL A 127 9.24 -3.98 -1.44
CA VAL A 127 8.03 -3.34 -1.95
C VAL A 127 7.39 -2.55 -0.81
N TYR A 128 7.15 -1.27 -1.05
CA TYR A 128 6.57 -0.30 -0.11
C TYR A 128 5.19 0.12 -0.61
N GLY A 129 4.17 0.02 0.24
CA GLY A 129 2.78 0.40 -0.03
C GLY A 129 1.87 0.02 1.12
#